data_AF-A0A924S4S2-F1
#
_entry.id   AF-A0A924S4S2-F1
#
_cell.length_a   1.000
_cell.length_b   1.000
_cell.length_c   1.000
_cell.angle_alpha   90.00
_cell.angle_beta   90.00
_cell.angle_gamma   90.00
#
_symmetry.space_group_name_H-M   'P 1'
#
loop_
_entity.id
_entity.type
_entity.pdbx_description
1 polymer ?
#
loop_
_entity_poly.entity_id
_entity_poly.type
_entity_poly.pdbx_seq_one_letter_code
_entity_poly.pdbx_strand_id
1 'polypeptide(L)'
;RGQARKSPGTTPPTVLRLAELSVSLQALRTHWMQVAAEVDALPADGMSQLSRIGWSLKFNALKTDAAERTPRIVHGALQIVGILGYKNDTPFSLGRHYRDALSAALMISNDRIAAQSANLLLVFKDDQE
;
A
#
# COMPACT_ATOMS: atom_id res chain seq x y z
N ARG A 1 -6.79 4.70 -21.01
CA ARG A 1 -7.29 3.67 -21.98
C ARG A 1 -8.11 4.26 -23.12
N GLY A 2 -9.11 5.13 -22.87
CA GLY A 2 -9.90 5.77 -23.94
C GLY A 2 -9.09 6.62 -24.95
N GLN A 3 -8.07 7.36 -24.49
CA GLN A 3 -7.21 8.16 -25.38
C GLN A 3 -6.32 7.30 -26.30
N ALA A 4 -5.72 6.22 -25.79
CA ALA A 4 -4.92 5.30 -26.60
C ALA A 4 -5.74 4.65 -27.75
N ARG A 5 -7.05 4.51 -27.57
CA ARG A 5 -7.98 4.05 -28.63
C ARG A 5 -8.30 5.13 -29.66
N LYS A 6 -8.21 6.42 -29.30
CA LYS A 6 -8.48 7.57 -30.20
C LYS A 6 -7.30 7.93 -31.09
N SER A 7 -6.07 7.60 -30.67
CA SER A 7 -4.85 7.84 -31.44
C SER A 7 -4.00 6.56 -31.50
N PRO A 8 -4.39 5.58 -32.34
CA PRO A 8 -3.64 4.34 -32.52
C PRO A 8 -2.21 4.65 -33.00
N GLY A 9 -1.20 4.03 -32.39
CA GLY A 9 0.22 4.17 -32.77
C GLY A 9 1.03 5.21 -31.99
N THR A 10 0.39 6.11 -31.24
CA THR A 10 1.09 7.02 -30.31
C THR A 10 0.91 6.56 -28.87
N THR A 11 1.99 6.25 -28.16
CA THR A 11 1.94 5.92 -26.72
C THR A 11 1.83 7.21 -25.92
N PRO A 12 0.71 7.46 -25.20
CA PRO A 12 0.61 8.66 -24.38
C PRO A 12 1.67 8.67 -23.26
N PRO A 13 2.21 9.83 -22.86
CA PRO A 13 3.20 9.93 -21.78
C PRO A 13 2.72 9.34 -20.44
N THR A 14 1.40 9.27 -20.23
CA THR A 14 0.76 8.71 -19.04
C THR A 14 0.85 7.18 -18.96
N VAL A 15 1.23 6.48 -20.04
CA VAL A 15 1.35 5.01 -20.06
C VAL A 15 2.51 4.52 -19.20
N LEU A 16 3.64 5.23 -19.19
CA LEU A 16 4.78 4.88 -18.33
C LEU A 16 4.38 4.94 -16.85
N ARG A 17 3.76 6.06 -16.44
CA ARG A 17 3.23 6.24 -15.08
C ARG A 17 2.22 5.15 -14.71
N LEU A 18 1.38 4.73 -15.66
CA LEU A 18 0.42 3.64 -15.43
C LEU A 18 1.14 2.30 -15.17
N ALA A 19 2.21 2.01 -15.91
CA ALA A 19 2.99 0.79 -15.70
C ALA A 19 3.66 0.78 -14.32
N GLU A 20 4.36 1.87 -13.97
CA GLU A 20 5.02 2.04 -12.66
C GLU A 20 4.01 1.93 -11.50
N LEU A 21 2.87 2.59 -11.65
CA LEU A 21 1.81 2.57 -10.65
C LEU A 21 1.21 1.17 -10.48
N SER A 22 1.07 0.42 -11.57
CA SER A 22 0.57 -0.96 -11.54
C SER A 22 1.52 -1.87 -10.76
N VAL A 23 2.83 -1.73 -10.94
CA VAL A 23 3.83 -2.46 -10.15
C VAL A 23 3.69 -2.12 -8.66
N SER A 24 3.59 -0.84 -8.32
CA SER A 24 3.44 -0.42 -6.92
C SER A 24 2.15 -0.94 -6.29
N LEU A 25 1.03 -0.94 -7.02
CA LEU A 25 -0.24 -1.48 -6.56
C LEU A 25 -0.18 -3.00 -6.36
N GLN A 26 0.46 -3.71 -7.29
CA GLN A 26 0.65 -5.15 -7.19
C GLN A 26 1.50 -5.51 -5.97
N ALA A 27 2.61 -4.80 -5.73
CA ALA A 27 3.47 -5.01 -4.57
C ALA A 27 2.70 -4.82 -3.25
N LEU A 28 1.93 -3.73 -3.12
CA LEU A 28 1.09 -3.49 -1.96
C LEU A 28 0.08 -4.62 -1.75
N ARG A 29 -0.57 -5.05 -2.84
CA ARG A 29 -1.57 -6.12 -2.81
C ARG A 29 -0.98 -7.44 -2.31
N THR A 30 0.15 -7.84 -2.89
CA THR A 30 0.84 -9.07 -2.50
C THR A 30 1.26 -9.00 -1.04
N HIS A 31 1.81 -7.87 -0.58
CA HIS A 31 2.27 -7.69 0.79
C HIS A 31 1.15 -7.93 1.81
N TRP A 32 0.01 -7.24 1.70
CA TRP A 32 -1.08 -7.42 2.67
C TRP A 32 -1.75 -8.79 2.56
N MET A 33 -1.92 -9.31 1.33
CA MET A 33 -2.52 -10.63 1.13
C MET A 33 -1.66 -11.74 1.71
N GLN A 34 -0.33 -11.64 1.59
CA GLN A 34 0.58 -12.61 2.19
C GLN A 34 0.47 -12.60 3.71
N VAL A 35 0.53 -11.42 4.34
CA VAL A 35 0.39 -11.31 5.80
C VAL A 35 -0.97 -11.85 6.27
N ALA A 36 -2.06 -11.54 5.56
CA ALA A 36 -3.38 -12.08 5.86
C ALA A 36 -3.42 -13.60 5.75
N ALA A 37 -2.89 -14.17 4.66
CA ALA A 37 -2.84 -15.61 4.46
C ALA A 37 -2.04 -16.34 5.54
N GLU A 38 -0.94 -15.74 6.01
CA GLU A 38 -0.16 -16.31 7.12
C GLU A 38 -0.93 -16.26 8.45
N VAL A 39 -1.72 -15.22 8.69
CA VAL A 39 -2.61 -15.14 9.87
C VAL A 39 -3.73 -16.19 9.76
N ASP A 40 -4.35 -16.32 8.60
CA ASP A 40 -5.42 -17.29 8.34
C ASP A 40 -4.92 -18.75 8.46
N ALA A 41 -3.63 -18.99 8.20
CA ALA A 41 -3.00 -20.29 8.34
C ALA A 41 -2.64 -20.66 9.78
N LEU A 42 -2.81 -19.75 10.75
CA LEU A 42 -2.57 -20.06 12.16
C LEU A 42 -3.61 -21.06 12.68
N PRO A 43 -3.22 -22.00 13.56
CA PRO A 43 -4.18 -22.88 14.21
C PRO A 43 -5.13 -22.07 15.12
N ALA A 44 -6.25 -22.66 15.54
CA ALA A 44 -7.28 -21.98 16.32
C ALA A 44 -6.77 -21.38 17.66
N ASP A 45 -5.70 -21.95 18.24
CA ASP A 45 -4.99 -21.49 19.43
C ASP A 45 -3.72 -20.66 19.12
N GLY A 46 -3.41 -20.48 17.83
CA GLY A 46 -2.24 -19.82 17.30
C GLY A 46 -2.23 -18.29 17.46
N MET A 47 -3.33 -17.68 17.92
CA MET A 47 -3.39 -16.22 18.15
C MET A 47 -2.33 -15.72 19.14
N SER A 48 -1.93 -16.56 20.10
CA SER A 48 -0.84 -16.26 21.01
C SER A 48 0.49 -16.00 20.27
N GLN A 49 0.69 -16.60 19.09
CA GLN A 49 1.89 -16.41 18.28
C GLN A 49 2.02 -14.99 17.73
N LEU A 50 0.90 -14.28 17.51
CA LEU A 50 0.91 -12.90 17.01
C LEU A 50 1.57 -11.91 17.97
N SER A 51 1.74 -12.29 19.24
CA SER A 51 2.47 -11.49 20.24
C SER A 51 4.00 -11.55 20.10
N ARG A 52 4.53 -12.48 19.28
CA ARG A 52 5.97 -12.63 19.06
C ARG A 52 6.55 -11.42 18.34
N ILE A 53 7.83 -11.13 18.60
CA ILE A 53 8.55 -9.99 18.01
C ILE A 53 8.49 -10.04 16.47
N GLY A 54 8.64 -11.22 15.86
CA GLY A 54 8.56 -11.38 14.41
C GLY A 54 7.22 -10.91 13.81
N TRP A 55 6.11 -11.21 14.48
CA TRP A 55 4.78 -10.72 14.06
C TRP A 55 4.61 -9.23 14.27
N SER A 56 5.14 -8.69 15.38
CA SER A 56 5.15 -7.24 15.63
C SER A 56 5.92 -6.49 14.54
N LEU A 57 7.10 -6.98 14.15
CA LEU A 57 7.89 -6.42 13.04
C LEU A 57 7.13 -6.49 11.71
N LYS A 58 6.51 -7.64 11.41
CA LYS A 58 5.73 -7.85 10.19
C LYS A 58 4.52 -6.92 10.09
N PHE A 59 3.74 -6.77 11.16
CA PHE A 59 2.61 -5.85 11.19
C PHE A 59 3.02 -4.39 11.10
N ASN A 60 4.11 -4.03 11.79
CA ASN A 60 4.65 -2.67 11.69
C ASN A 60 5.05 -2.36 10.25
N ALA A 61 5.78 -3.27 9.58
CA ALA A 61 6.18 -3.12 8.19
C ALA A 61 4.98 -3.01 7.23
N LEU A 62 3.98 -3.89 7.39
CA LEU A 62 2.74 -3.83 6.61
C LEU A 62 2.03 -2.49 6.79
N LYS A 63 1.84 -2.06 8.05
CA LYS A 63 1.16 -0.80 8.36
C LYS A 63 1.89 0.37 7.72
N THR A 64 3.20 0.51 7.94
CA THR A 64 3.97 1.68 7.44
C THR A 64 4.01 1.69 5.92
N ASP A 65 4.27 0.55 5.28
CA ASP A 65 4.27 0.44 3.81
C ASP A 65 2.90 0.82 3.23
N ALA A 66 1.81 0.26 3.76
CA ALA A 66 0.47 0.56 3.29
C ALA A 66 0.09 2.04 3.50
N ALA A 67 0.43 2.61 4.67
CA ALA A 67 0.13 4.00 5.00
C ALA A 67 0.84 5.00 4.08
N GLU A 68 2.07 4.71 3.64
CA GLU A 68 2.84 5.61 2.78
C GLU A 68 2.58 5.39 1.30
N ARG A 69 2.44 4.13 0.89
CA ARG A 69 2.30 3.75 -0.51
C ARG A 69 0.90 4.02 -1.05
N THR A 70 -0.15 3.81 -0.25
CA THR A 70 -1.54 3.98 -0.71
C THR A 70 -1.83 5.41 -1.19
N PRO A 71 -1.51 6.48 -0.42
CA PRO A 71 -1.73 7.85 -0.89
C PRO A 71 -0.95 8.16 -2.17
N ARG A 72 0.30 7.70 -2.28
CA ARG A 72 1.12 7.86 -3.49
C ARG A 72 0.49 7.16 -4.70
N ILE A 73 -0.09 5.97 -4.48
CA ILE A 73 -0.78 5.25 -5.54
C ILE A 73 -2.01 6.03 -6.03
N VAL A 74 -2.87 6.47 -5.11
CA VAL A 74 -4.09 7.22 -5.48
C VAL A 74 -3.73 8.56 -6.13
N HIS A 75 -2.67 9.22 -5.66
CA HIS A 75 -2.16 10.44 -6.29
C HIS A 75 -1.67 10.21 -7.71
N GLY A 76 -0.89 9.15 -7.95
CA GLY A 76 -0.46 8.75 -9.29
C GLY A 76 -1.65 8.44 -10.21
N ALA A 77 -2.67 7.75 -9.70
CA ALA A 77 -3.90 7.50 -10.43
C ALA A 77 -4.62 8.80 -10.80
N LEU A 78 -4.69 9.77 -9.87
CA LEU A 78 -5.26 11.09 -10.11
C LEU A 78 -4.53 11.84 -11.23
N GLN A 79 -3.20 11.78 -11.25
CA GLN A 79 -2.40 12.39 -12.33
C GLN A 79 -2.63 11.74 -13.70
N ILE A 80 -2.91 10.42 -13.74
CA ILE A 80 -3.21 9.70 -14.98
C ILE A 80 -4.62 10.02 -15.49
N VAL A 81 -5.60 10.09 -14.58
CA VAL A 81 -7.01 10.38 -14.94
C VAL A 81 -7.21 11.87 -15.26
N GLY A 82 -6.45 12.75 -14.61
CA GLY A 82 -6.51 14.20 -14.81
C GLY A 82 -7.78 14.82 -14.21
N ILE A 83 -8.28 15.88 -14.84
CA ILE A 83 -9.38 16.71 -14.29
C ILE A 83 -10.65 15.90 -13.97
N LEU A 84 -10.93 14.84 -14.73
CA LEU A 84 -12.08 13.97 -14.47
C LEU A 84 -11.94 13.24 -13.12
N GLY A 85 -10.72 12.86 -12.72
CA GLY A 85 -10.47 12.23 -11.43
C GLY A 85 -10.44 13.22 -10.28
N TYR A 86 -10.13 14.49 -10.56
CA TYR A 86 -10.14 15.55 -9.56
C TYR A 86 -11.56 16.02 -9.21
N LYS A 87 -12.43 16.08 -10.23
CA LYS A 87 -13.84 16.43 -10.07
C LYS A 87 -14.59 15.38 -9.25
N ASN A 88 -15.39 15.84 -8.30
CA ASN A 88 -16.15 14.97 -7.40
C ASN A 88 -17.44 14.41 -8.03
N ASP A 89 -17.90 14.97 -9.13
CA ASP A 89 -19.17 14.69 -9.82
C ASP A 89 -19.00 13.83 -11.08
N THR A 90 -17.91 13.05 -11.16
CA THR A 90 -17.65 12.15 -12.29
C THR A 90 -17.57 10.70 -11.83
N PRO A 91 -17.84 9.72 -12.72
CA PRO A 91 -17.65 8.31 -12.42
C PRO A 91 -16.17 7.91 -12.21
N PHE A 92 -15.22 8.82 -12.46
CA PHE A 92 -13.78 8.59 -12.31
C PHE A 92 -13.19 9.32 -11.09
N SER A 93 -14.03 9.93 -10.25
CA SER A 93 -13.61 10.70 -9.08
C SER A 93 -12.71 9.91 -8.14
N LEU A 94 -11.58 10.50 -7.75
CA LEU A 94 -10.61 9.93 -6.82
C LEU A 94 -10.48 10.74 -5.52
N GLY A 95 -11.19 11.86 -5.39
CA GLY A 95 -11.06 12.78 -4.24
C GLY A 95 -11.40 12.13 -2.90
N ARG A 96 -12.45 11.30 -2.85
CA ARG A 96 -12.77 10.51 -1.64
C ARG A 96 -11.66 9.51 -1.33
N HIS A 97 -11.28 8.68 -2.30
CA HIS A 97 -10.23 7.66 -2.12
C HIS A 97 -8.91 8.26 -1.64
N TYR A 98 -8.53 9.44 -2.16
CA TYR A 98 -7.28 10.07 -1.78
C TYR A 98 -7.30 10.57 -0.33
N ARG A 99 -8.41 11.21 0.09
CA ARG A 99 -8.60 11.62 1.49
C ARG A 99 -8.63 10.43 2.44
N ASP A 100 -9.37 9.38 2.08
CA ASP A 100 -9.50 8.18 2.90
C ASP A 100 -8.12 7.48 3.05
N ALA A 101 -7.32 7.40 1.98
CA ALA A 101 -5.98 6.81 2.01
C ALA A 101 -5.00 7.54 2.94
N LEU A 102 -5.14 8.86 3.11
CA LEU A 102 -4.25 9.66 3.96
C LEU A 102 -4.45 9.38 5.45
N SER A 103 -5.62 8.86 5.85
CA SER A 103 -5.96 8.63 7.27
C SER A 103 -4.92 7.81 8.01
N ALA A 104 -4.43 6.71 7.42
CA ALA A 104 -3.48 5.79 8.04
C ALA A 104 -2.13 6.43 8.35
N ALA A 105 -1.66 7.34 7.50
CA ALA A 105 -0.42 8.10 7.72
C ALA A 105 -0.59 9.20 8.76
N LEU A 106 -1.80 9.76 8.89
CA LEU A 106 -2.10 10.85 9.82
C LEU A 106 -2.41 10.37 11.25
N MET A 107 -3.06 9.22 11.40
CA MET A 107 -3.55 8.74 12.71
C MET A 107 -2.45 8.23 13.64
N ILE A 108 -1.43 7.56 13.09
CA ILE A 108 -0.34 6.96 13.88
C ILE A 108 0.97 7.34 13.21
N SER A 109 1.84 8.05 13.94
CA SER A 109 3.17 8.43 13.48
C SER A 109 3.94 7.20 12.98
N ASN A 110 4.27 7.19 11.69
CA ASN A 110 5.09 6.16 11.07
C ASN A 110 6.50 6.18 11.67
N ASP A 111 7.06 7.35 11.96
CA ASP A 111 8.39 7.49 12.57
C ASP A 111 8.47 6.79 13.93
N ARG A 112 7.40 6.89 14.74
CA ARG A 112 7.32 6.17 16.02
C ARG A 112 7.32 4.66 15.83
N ILE A 113 6.59 4.16 14.84
CA ILE A 113 6.57 2.73 14.50
C ILE A 113 7.93 2.30 13.99
N ALA A 114 8.58 3.09 13.13
CA ALA A 114 9.91 2.81 12.61
C ALA A 114 10.96 2.75 13.74
N ALA A 115 10.92 3.68 14.69
CA ALA A 115 11.78 3.68 15.86
C ALA A 115 11.56 2.43 16.74
N GLN A 116 10.30 2.04 16.97
CA GLN A 116 9.98 0.81 17.70
C GLN A 116 10.50 -0.43 16.95
N SER A 117 10.28 -0.53 15.64
CA SER A 117 10.77 -1.63 14.82
C SER A 117 12.30 -1.69 14.82
N ALA A 118 13.00 -0.55 14.77
CA ALA A 118 14.45 -0.50 14.86
C ALA A 118 14.96 -1.11 16.17
N ASN A 119 14.35 -0.77 17.31
CA ASN A 119 14.70 -1.36 18.60
C ASN A 119 14.41 -2.88 18.65
N LEU A 120 13.27 -3.32 18.10
CA LEU A 120 12.93 -4.74 18.03
C LEU A 120 13.93 -5.52 17.17
N LEU A 121 14.38 -4.96 16.05
CA LEU A 121 15.36 -5.58 15.15
C LEU A 121 16.72 -5.81 15.82
N LEU A 122 17.12 -5.00 16.80
CA LEU A 122 18.38 -5.18 17.52
C LEU A 122 18.42 -6.44 18.40
N VAL A 123 17.25 -6.90 18.85
CA VAL A 123 17.12 -8.07 19.73
C VAL A 123 16.44 -9.26 19.04
N PHE A 124 15.88 -9.05 17.85
CA PHE A 124 15.26 -10.08 17.06
C PHE A 124 16.33 -11.03 16.52
N LYS A 125 16.22 -12.29 16.92
CA LYS A 125 16.95 -13.40 16.30
C LYS A 125 16.01 -14.00 15.27
N ASP A 126 16.40 -13.93 14.01
CA ASP A 126 15.66 -14.61 12.97
C ASP A 126 15.98 -16.10 13.11
N ASP A 127 15.03 -16.87 13.65
CA ASP A 127 15.15 -18.33 13.83
C ASP A 127 15.01 -19.03 12.45
N GLN A 128 15.79 -18.59 11.47
CA GLN A 128 16.01 -19.28 10.21
C GLN A 128 17.23 -20.20 10.36
N GLU A 129 17.09 -21.21 11.23
CA GLU A 129 17.83 -22.48 11.19
C GLU A 129 16.83 -23.64 11.20
#